data_AF-A0A955X5D6-F1
#
_entry.id   AF-A0A955X5D6-F1
#
_cell.length_a   1.000
_cell.length_b   1.000
_cell.length_c   1.000
_cell.angle_alpha   90.00
_cell.angle_beta   90.00
_cell.angle_gamma   90.00
#
_symmetry.space_group_name_H-M   'P 1'
#
loop_
_entity.id
_entity.type
_entity.pdbx_description
1 polymer ?
#
loop_
_entity_poly.entity_id
_entity_poly.type
_entity_poly.pdbx_seq_one_letter_code
_entity_poly.pdbx_strand_id
1 'polypeptide(L)'
;MAGLLAACGGPQHQPPEKQGLSKNAPEWVARGSVVQDGSMYGVGAVAGIKNPSHARSTSANRARKEIAKIMETYSASLMKDYAASTSTGDLSNSSEEQHVEEVVKTFSAQLLTGVEIVNNWVDPASGTYYALAELNFERAKEIASVKATMGSSDVGKWLDEHGRDSLGNLEGDMKGNPPPAAEPAPVQPDEEEPPAEEPPVAVEPPPAPPPVAPPAAAEDGPAPTTGPAPAWKDGTCDINRFLCGVGDGAERKAADNDARAEIARIFRSNIKAVSQSFDAAAREISSKTGERWYEVNAVAEYSMVSTDKVVTMSQIAARWVDGNKRYWSLAVIDRAQAGRALRDRIQGLDQDVGNGVNKAKAAEDKVARFKALKGAVRAHLEREALNADLRVIQADGSGIPSPYRLSDLLALLDEAAGDLKLGLALSGAGAERVRACLEEALTDKGYQLAFNVDEDEDDEIDISGSFDVLIKGTVKAENRGKIAGGNVVQTTLTLKLINAKTGKLVRTITGSEKGTRNDIKSAASTSAFKICQKKVPSMVSDIDRYFGR
;
A
#
# COMPACT_ATOMS: atom_id res chain seq x y z
N MET A 1 -70.14 -25.63 -15.02
CA MET A 1 -69.73 -24.66 -13.98
C MET A 1 -68.47 -25.20 -13.33
N ALA A 2 -67.30 -24.70 -13.75
CA ALA A 2 -66.00 -25.05 -13.18
C ALA A 2 -65.43 -23.79 -12.54
N GLY A 3 -65.17 -23.86 -11.23
CA GLY A 3 -64.79 -22.73 -10.39
C GLY A 3 -63.38 -22.23 -10.66
N LEU A 4 -63.22 -20.91 -10.65
CA LEU A 4 -61.93 -20.22 -10.60
C LEU A 4 -61.27 -20.48 -9.24
N LEU A 5 -60.07 -21.07 -9.26
CA LEU A 5 -59.11 -21.03 -8.17
C LEU A 5 -58.29 -19.73 -8.30
N ALA A 6 -58.57 -18.76 -7.44
CA ALA A 6 -57.72 -17.58 -7.26
C ALA A 6 -56.55 -17.95 -6.34
N ALA A 7 -55.37 -18.16 -6.93
CA ALA A 7 -54.13 -18.29 -6.18
C ALA A 7 -53.65 -16.89 -5.75
N CYS A 8 -53.49 -16.69 -4.44
CA CYS A 8 -52.90 -15.50 -3.87
C CYS A 8 -51.41 -15.44 -4.24
N GLY A 9 -51.02 -14.50 -5.10
CA GLY A 9 -49.63 -14.13 -5.31
C GLY A 9 -49.10 -13.44 -4.04
N GLY A 10 -48.11 -14.04 -3.38
CA GLY A 10 -47.36 -13.40 -2.31
C GLY A 10 -46.65 -12.12 -2.82
N PRO A 11 -46.28 -11.19 -1.93
CA PRO A 11 -45.62 -9.95 -2.32
C PRO A 11 -44.34 -10.30 -3.07
N GLN A 12 -44.24 -9.85 -4.33
CA GLN A 12 -42.99 -9.89 -5.06
C GLN A 12 -41.94 -9.15 -4.23
N HIS A 13 -40.89 -9.86 -3.83
CA HIS A 13 -39.71 -9.28 -3.24
C HIS A 13 -39.09 -8.39 -4.32
N GLN A 14 -39.40 -7.09 -4.29
CA GLN A 14 -38.69 -6.11 -5.09
C GLN A 14 -37.23 -6.13 -4.61
N PRO A 15 -36.24 -6.23 -5.52
CA PRO A 15 -34.85 -6.04 -5.12
C PRO A 15 -34.71 -4.65 -4.48
N PRO A 16 -33.91 -4.51 -3.42
CA PRO A 16 -33.85 -3.26 -2.65
C PRO A 16 -33.54 -2.08 -3.59
N GLU A 17 -34.43 -1.10 -3.55
CA GLU A 17 -34.35 0.13 -4.29
C GLU A 17 -33.02 0.84 -3.96
N LYS A 18 -32.15 1.00 -4.97
CA LYS A 18 -30.82 1.60 -4.84
C LYS A 18 -30.95 3.09 -4.47
N GLN A 19 -30.95 3.41 -3.18
CA GLN A 19 -30.94 4.79 -2.72
C GLN A 19 -29.60 5.46 -3.04
N GLY A 20 -29.60 6.52 -3.85
CA GLY A 20 -28.59 7.58 -3.81
C GLY A 20 -27.68 7.79 -5.03
N LEU A 21 -27.61 6.88 -6.01
CA LEU A 21 -26.79 7.11 -7.22
C LEU A 21 -27.54 7.95 -8.26
N SER A 22 -26.89 8.98 -8.83
CA SER A 22 -27.45 9.73 -9.94
C SER A 22 -27.69 8.86 -11.19
N LYS A 23 -28.68 9.22 -12.01
CA LYS A 23 -29.07 8.47 -13.23
C LYS A 23 -27.94 8.25 -14.25
N ASN A 24 -26.85 9.01 -14.13
CA ASN A 24 -25.68 8.95 -15.04
C ASN A 24 -24.47 8.24 -14.39
N ALA A 25 -24.68 7.49 -13.31
CA ALA A 25 -23.60 6.76 -12.66
C ALA A 25 -22.98 5.73 -13.64
N PRO A 26 -21.64 5.72 -13.79
CA PRO A 26 -20.96 4.69 -14.54
C PRO A 26 -21.28 3.29 -14.01
N GLU A 27 -21.37 2.32 -14.91
CA GLU A 27 -21.77 0.95 -14.55
C GLU A 27 -20.89 0.34 -13.45
N TRP A 28 -19.57 0.61 -13.48
CA TRP A 28 -18.63 0.11 -12.48
C TRP A 28 -18.91 0.63 -11.07
N VAL A 29 -19.49 1.83 -10.92
CA VAL A 29 -19.88 2.39 -9.62
C VAL A 29 -21.06 1.59 -9.04
N ALA A 30 -22.01 1.23 -9.91
CA ALA A 30 -23.20 0.47 -9.53
C ALA A 30 -22.94 -1.03 -9.37
N ARG A 31 -21.89 -1.55 -10.03
CA ARG A 31 -21.47 -2.96 -10.02
C ARG A 31 -20.64 -3.31 -8.79
N GLY A 32 -19.82 -2.38 -8.30
CA GLY A 32 -18.93 -2.64 -7.16
C GLY A 32 -17.64 -3.39 -7.55
N SER A 33 -16.90 -3.85 -6.55
CA SER A 33 -15.64 -4.58 -6.73
C SER A 33 -15.90 -5.97 -7.32
N VAL A 34 -15.06 -6.42 -8.26
CA VAL A 34 -15.28 -7.67 -9.02
C VAL A 34 -13.96 -8.27 -9.50
N VAL A 35 -13.91 -9.58 -9.73
CA VAL A 35 -12.84 -10.22 -10.51
C VAL A 35 -13.43 -10.62 -11.86
N GLN A 36 -12.81 -10.16 -12.94
CA GLN A 36 -13.28 -10.41 -14.29
C GLN A 36 -12.11 -10.35 -15.28
N ASP A 37 -12.11 -11.26 -16.27
CA ASP A 37 -11.18 -11.25 -17.40
C ASP A 37 -9.70 -11.24 -16.96
N GLY A 38 -9.39 -11.98 -15.88
CA GLY A 38 -8.04 -12.06 -15.31
C GLY A 38 -7.56 -10.78 -14.60
N SER A 39 -8.49 -9.90 -14.21
CA SER A 39 -8.19 -8.68 -13.46
C SER A 39 -9.10 -8.54 -12.23
N MET A 40 -8.56 -8.00 -11.15
CA MET A 40 -9.32 -7.65 -9.95
C MET A 40 -9.62 -6.15 -9.95
N TYR A 41 -10.89 -5.79 -9.78
CA TYR A 41 -11.34 -4.42 -9.73
C TYR A 41 -11.85 -4.09 -8.33
N GLY A 42 -11.35 -3.00 -7.74
CA GLY A 42 -11.81 -2.49 -6.45
C GLY A 42 -12.47 -1.12 -6.61
N VAL A 43 -13.62 -0.91 -5.97
CA VAL A 43 -14.33 0.37 -6.00
C VAL A 43 -14.28 1.02 -4.63
N GLY A 44 -13.70 2.23 -4.56
CA GLY A 44 -13.63 3.03 -3.34
C GLY A 44 -14.50 4.26 -3.44
N ALA A 45 -15.22 4.59 -2.37
CA ALA A 45 -16.10 5.76 -2.29
C ALA A 45 -15.82 6.61 -1.05
N VAL A 46 -15.89 7.94 -1.14
CA VAL A 46 -15.83 8.86 0.01
C VAL A 46 -16.71 10.09 -0.17
N ALA A 47 -17.38 10.51 0.89
CA ALA A 47 -18.22 11.70 0.94
C ALA A 47 -17.82 12.61 2.10
N GLY A 48 -18.18 13.90 2.04
CA GLY A 48 -17.99 14.86 3.13
C GLY A 48 -16.61 15.52 3.23
N ILE A 49 -15.68 15.23 2.31
CA ILE A 49 -14.36 15.87 2.26
C ILE A 49 -14.44 17.14 1.41
N LYS A 50 -14.16 18.31 2.04
CA LYS A 50 -14.21 19.62 1.36
C LYS A 50 -13.10 19.82 0.32
N ASN A 51 -11.92 19.23 0.53
CA ASN A 51 -10.78 19.35 -0.37
C ASN A 51 -10.82 18.27 -1.48
N PRO A 52 -10.98 18.65 -2.77
CA PRO A 52 -11.08 17.70 -3.88
C PRO A 52 -9.89 16.76 -4.03
N SER A 53 -8.66 17.24 -3.80
CA SER A 53 -7.46 16.42 -3.92
C SER A 53 -7.39 15.37 -2.82
N HIS A 54 -7.77 15.75 -1.59
CA HIS A 54 -7.83 14.81 -0.47
C HIS A 54 -8.95 13.77 -0.68
N ALA A 55 -10.11 14.20 -1.18
CA ALA A 55 -11.23 13.31 -1.50
C ALA A 55 -10.84 12.25 -2.55
N ARG A 56 -10.17 12.66 -3.64
CA ARG A 56 -9.65 11.74 -4.67
C ARG A 56 -8.62 10.76 -4.12
N SER A 57 -7.66 11.24 -3.32
CA SER A 57 -6.66 10.36 -2.70
C SER A 57 -7.30 9.34 -1.75
N THR A 58 -8.35 9.76 -1.03
CA THR A 58 -9.05 8.92 -0.06
C THR A 58 -9.91 7.87 -0.75
N SER A 59 -10.66 8.23 -1.81
CA SER A 59 -11.40 7.23 -2.61
C SER A 59 -10.46 6.23 -3.29
N ALA A 60 -9.32 6.69 -3.80
CA ALA A 60 -8.29 5.82 -4.39
C ALA A 60 -7.70 4.83 -3.37
N ASN A 61 -7.37 5.29 -2.16
CA ASN A 61 -6.87 4.41 -1.09
C ASN A 61 -7.93 3.39 -0.66
N ARG A 62 -9.22 3.77 -0.63
CA ARG A 62 -10.33 2.85 -0.37
C ARG A 62 -10.47 1.81 -1.48
N ALA A 63 -10.31 2.20 -2.75
CA ALA A 63 -10.36 1.29 -3.88
C ALA A 63 -9.24 0.23 -3.83
N ARG A 64 -8.01 0.65 -3.49
CA ARG A 64 -6.88 -0.28 -3.26
C ARG A 64 -7.14 -1.23 -2.10
N LYS A 65 -7.78 -0.75 -1.03
CA LYS A 65 -8.18 -1.59 0.11
C LYS A 65 -9.19 -2.65 -0.29
N GLU A 66 -10.13 -2.35 -1.20
CA GLU A 66 -11.05 -3.36 -1.71
C GLU A 66 -10.33 -4.45 -2.52
N ILE A 67 -9.33 -4.09 -3.34
CA ILE A 67 -8.48 -5.10 -4.01
C ILE A 67 -7.72 -5.94 -2.98
N ALA A 68 -7.19 -5.33 -1.90
CA ALA A 68 -6.51 -6.09 -0.86
C ALA A 68 -7.42 -7.15 -0.20
N LYS A 69 -8.70 -6.85 0.04
CA LYS A 69 -9.68 -7.83 0.55
C LYS A 69 -9.94 -8.97 -0.43
N ILE A 70 -10.07 -8.65 -1.72
CA ILE A 70 -10.20 -9.67 -2.78
C ILE A 70 -8.95 -10.54 -2.79
N MET A 71 -7.76 -9.94 -2.66
CA MET A 71 -6.48 -10.64 -2.63
C MET A 71 -6.32 -11.53 -1.39
N GLU A 72 -6.85 -11.15 -0.23
CA GLU A 72 -6.90 -12.02 0.95
C GLU A 72 -7.73 -13.28 0.69
N THR A 73 -8.86 -13.13 -0.01
CA THR A 73 -9.73 -14.24 -0.39
C THR A 73 -9.05 -15.14 -1.43
N TYR A 74 -8.39 -14.52 -2.41
CA TYR A 74 -7.56 -15.19 -3.39
C TYR A 74 -6.41 -16.00 -2.75
N SER A 75 -5.70 -15.40 -1.80
CA SER A 75 -4.60 -16.05 -1.05
C SER A 75 -5.10 -17.29 -0.30
N ALA A 76 -6.29 -17.21 0.31
CA ALA A 76 -6.90 -18.34 0.99
C ALA A 76 -7.30 -19.47 0.01
N SER A 77 -7.80 -19.11 -1.17
CA SER A 77 -8.11 -20.09 -2.22
C SER A 77 -6.83 -20.75 -2.75
N LEU A 78 -5.77 -19.97 -2.99
CA LEU A 78 -4.47 -20.47 -3.44
C LEU A 78 -3.86 -21.47 -2.47
N MET A 79 -3.86 -21.16 -1.16
CA MET A 79 -3.36 -22.09 -0.14
C MET A 79 -4.12 -23.41 -0.15
N LYS A 80 -5.44 -23.35 -0.35
CA LYS A 80 -6.30 -24.53 -0.44
C LYS A 80 -6.02 -25.37 -1.69
N ASP A 81 -5.88 -24.72 -2.85
CA ASP A 81 -5.60 -25.39 -4.12
C ASP A 81 -4.19 -26.01 -4.12
N TYR A 82 -3.21 -25.33 -3.52
CA TYR A 82 -1.86 -25.87 -3.32
C TYR A 82 -1.88 -27.12 -2.44
N ALA A 83 -2.53 -27.05 -1.26
CA ALA A 83 -2.63 -28.18 -0.35
C ALA A 83 -3.34 -29.40 -0.99
N ALA A 84 -4.32 -29.17 -1.87
CA ALA A 84 -4.97 -30.22 -2.63
C ALA A 84 -4.03 -30.84 -3.69
N SER A 85 -3.17 -30.03 -4.32
CA SER A 85 -2.23 -30.48 -5.35
C SER A 85 -1.03 -31.27 -4.81
N THR A 86 -0.62 -31.05 -3.56
CA THR A 86 0.51 -31.72 -2.91
C THR A 86 0.14 -32.96 -2.09
N SER A 87 -1.14 -33.37 -2.10
CA SER A 87 -1.69 -34.45 -1.26
C SER A 87 -1.24 -35.89 -1.65
N THR A 88 -0.02 -36.08 -2.17
CA THR A 88 0.57 -37.40 -2.50
C THR A 88 1.55 -37.94 -1.45
N GLY A 89 1.79 -37.27 -0.31
CA GLY A 89 2.56 -37.87 0.80
C GLY A 89 2.64 -37.02 2.07
N ASP A 90 2.25 -37.64 3.20
CA ASP A 90 2.45 -37.27 4.62
C ASP A 90 2.24 -35.80 5.06
N LEU A 91 1.06 -35.51 5.64
CA LEU A 91 0.60 -34.20 6.13
C LEU A 91 1.07 -33.89 7.57
N SER A 92 2.27 -34.31 7.99
CA SER A 92 2.73 -34.15 9.39
C SER A 92 3.75 -33.03 9.65
N ASN A 93 4.16 -32.25 8.64
CA ASN A 93 5.17 -31.19 8.80
C ASN A 93 4.58 -29.77 8.81
N SER A 94 4.33 -29.23 10.01
CA SER A 94 3.87 -27.84 10.23
C SER A 94 4.84 -26.74 9.72
N SER A 95 6.12 -27.06 9.48
CA SER A 95 7.11 -26.11 8.96
C SER A 95 6.91 -25.81 7.47
N GLU A 96 6.49 -26.81 6.68
CA GLU A 96 6.25 -26.66 5.25
C GLU A 96 4.96 -25.86 5.00
N GLU A 97 3.91 -26.07 5.79
CA GLU A 97 2.68 -25.26 5.72
C GLU A 97 2.94 -23.79 6.06
N GLN A 98 3.77 -23.50 7.08
CA GLN A 98 4.16 -22.13 7.43
C GLN A 98 4.99 -21.48 6.33
N HIS A 99 5.91 -22.23 5.72
CA HIS A 99 6.70 -21.75 4.60
C HIS A 99 5.82 -21.45 3.38
N VAL A 100 4.85 -22.31 3.06
CA VAL A 100 3.86 -22.09 2.00
C VAL A 100 3.02 -20.85 2.28
N GLU A 101 2.55 -20.70 3.53
CA GLU A 101 1.74 -19.54 3.93
C GLU A 101 2.52 -18.22 3.75
N GLU A 102 3.79 -18.20 4.15
CA GLU A 102 4.68 -17.05 4.00
C GLU A 102 4.97 -16.73 2.53
N VAL A 103 5.24 -17.75 1.71
CA VAL A 103 5.48 -17.60 0.26
C VAL A 103 4.23 -17.06 -0.45
N VAL A 104 3.05 -17.60 -0.15
CA VAL A 104 1.78 -17.13 -0.74
C VAL A 104 1.45 -15.70 -0.31
N LYS A 105 1.66 -15.35 0.97
CA LYS A 105 1.48 -13.97 1.46
C LYS A 105 2.45 -13.01 0.79
N THR A 106 3.71 -13.41 0.64
CA THR A 106 4.74 -12.60 -0.02
C THR A 106 4.42 -12.40 -1.50
N PHE A 107 4.01 -13.45 -2.21
CA PHE A 107 3.55 -13.39 -3.59
C PHE A 107 2.36 -12.43 -3.75
N SER A 108 1.36 -12.56 -2.89
CA SER A 108 0.16 -11.71 -2.90
C SER A 108 0.47 -10.24 -2.61
N ALA A 109 1.36 -9.98 -1.64
CA ALA A 109 1.84 -8.62 -1.35
C ALA A 109 2.61 -8.01 -2.54
N GLN A 110 3.36 -8.82 -3.29
CA GLN A 110 4.02 -8.37 -4.50
C GLN A 110 3.04 -8.05 -5.63
N LEU A 111 2.00 -8.86 -5.84
CA LEU A 111 0.97 -8.58 -6.84
C LEU A 111 0.23 -7.27 -6.55
N LEU A 112 -0.02 -6.96 -5.26
CA LEU A 112 -0.66 -5.69 -4.85
C LEU A 112 0.16 -4.45 -5.23
N THR A 113 1.45 -4.59 -5.55
CA THR A 113 2.24 -3.48 -6.10
C THR A 113 1.81 -3.07 -7.50
N GLY A 114 1.14 -3.96 -8.25
CA GLY A 114 0.63 -3.71 -9.60
C GLY A 114 -0.76 -3.08 -9.65
N VAL A 115 -1.28 -2.55 -8.53
CA VAL A 115 -2.61 -1.92 -8.48
C VAL A 115 -2.58 -0.50 -9.03
N GLU A 116 -3.34 -0.26 -10.10
CA GLU A 116 -3.47 1.04 -10.77
C GLU A 116 -4.86 1.65 -10.53
N ILE A 117 -4.96 2.98 -10.45
CA ILE A 117 -6.27 3.67 -10.45
C ILE A 117 -6.65 3.95 -11.90
N VAL A 118 -7.61 3.20 -12.42
CA VAL A 118 -7.98 3.24 -13.84
C VAL A 118 -9.16 4.17 -14.13
N ASN A 119 -9.93 4.55 -13.12
CA ASN A 119 -11.03 5.50 -13.30
C ASN A 119 -11.35 6.29 -12.03
N ASN A 120 -11.93 7.47 -12.21
CA ASN A 120 -12.48 8.29 -11.13
C ASN A 120 -13.80 8.91 -11.59
N TRP A 121 -14.76 8.98 -10.68
CA TRP A 121 -16.04 9.63 -10.93
C TRP A 121 -16.51 10.39 -9.70
N VAL A 122 -17.15 11.53 -9.90
CA VAL A 122 -17.77 12.29 -8.82
C VAL A 122 -19.26 12.29 -9.07
N ASP A 123 -20.03 11.86 -8.09
CA ASP A 123 -21.48 11.89 -8.18
C ASP A 123 -21.96 13.35 -8.08
N PRO A 124 -22.56 13.93 -9.15
CA PRO A 124 -23.01 15.32 -9.11
C PRO A 124 -24.19 15.55 -8.14
N ALA A 125 -24.92 14.49 -7.77
CA ALA A 125 -26.05 14.61 -6.85
C ALA A 125 -25.62 14.68 -5.37
N SER A 126 -24.66 13.83 -4.97
CA SER A 126 -24.21 13.73 -3.58
C SER A 126 -22.85 14.38 -3.29
N GLY A 127 -22.08 14.73 -4.33
CA GLY A 127 -20.70 15.18 -4.20
C GLY A 127 -19.72 14.07 -3.79
N THR A 128 -20.14 12.81 -3.85
CA THR A 128 -19.33 11.64 -3.47
C THR A 128 -18.26 11.36 -4.51
N TYR A 129 -17.02 11.13 -4.05
CA TYR A 129 -15.90 10.74 -4.89
C TYR A 129 -15.79 9.23 -4.96
N TYR A 130 -15.73 8.70 -6.16
CA TYR A 130 -15.51 7.30 -6.48
C TYR A 130 -14.20 7.12 -7.23
N ALA A 131 -13.46 6.05 -6.90
CA ALA A 131 -12.29 5.60 -7.64
C ALA A 131 -12.43 4.11 -7.97
N LEU A 132 -11.98 3.74 -9.17
CA LEU A 132 -11.84 2.36 -9.63
C LEU A 132 -10.36 2.01 -9.67
N ALA A 133 -9.97 1.04 -8.87
CA ALA A 133 -8.66 0.41 -8.93
C ALA A 133 -8.74 -0.87 -9.77
N GLU A 134 -7.68 -1.19 -10.50
CA GLU A 134 -7.50 -2.44 -11.24
C GLU A 134 -6.17 -3.07 -10.83
N LEU A 135 -6.18 -4.38 -10.62
CA LEU A 135 -5.01 -5.25 -10.59
C LEU A 135 -5.14 -6.23 -11.74
N ASN A 136 -4.38 -6.02 -12.81
CA ASN A 136 -4.29 -6.97 -13.91
C ASN A 136 -3.32 -8.09 -13.51
N PHE A 137 -3.80 -9.33 -13.44
CA PHE A 137 -3.04 -10.40 -12.81
C PHE A 137 -1.77 -10.79 -13.58
N GLU A 138 -1.84 -10.86 -14.91
CA GLU A 138 -0.66 -11.15 -15.74
C GLU A 138 0.38 -10.04 -15.63
N ARG A 139 -0.05 -8.78 -15.69
CA ARG A 139 0.84 -7.63 -15.49
C ARG A 139 1.46 -7.63 -14.10
N ALA A 140 0.66 -7.89 -13.07
CA ALA A 140 1.14 -7.94 -11.69
C ALA A 140 2.14 -9.09 -11.48
N LYS A 141 1.95 -10.24 -12.14
CA LYS A 141 2.88 -11.38 -12.13
C LYS A 141 4.18 -11.07 -12.86
N GLU A 142 4.13 -10.37 -13.99
CA GLU A 142 5.33 -9.87 -14.66
C GLU A 142 6.11 -8.89 -13.76
N ILE A 143 5.41 -8.01 -13.03
CA ILE A 143 6.02 -7.08 -12.06
C ILE A 143 6.62 -7.84 -10.86
N ALA A 144 5.92 -8.87 -10.36
CA ALA A 144 6.37 -9.69 -9.23
C ALA A 144 7.57 -10.58 -9.59
N SER A 145 7.55 -11.22 -10.77
CA SER A 145 8.66 -12.05 -11.26
C SER A 145 9.95 -11.26 -11.55
N VAL A 146 9.82 -9.96 -11.87
CA VAL A 146 10.97 -9.04 -11.97
C VAL A 146 11.60 -8.73 -10.60
N LYS A 147 10.84 -8.87 -9.50
CA LYS A 147 11.27 -8.57 -8.12
C LYS A 147 11.71 -9.80 -7.31
N ALA A 148 11.42 -11.02 -7.76
CA ALA A 148 11.58 -12.21 -6.93
C ALA A 148 12.59 -13.24 -7.45
N THR A 149 13.49 -13.66 -6.56
CA THR A 149 14.10 -15.00 -6.51
C THR A 149 13.03 -16.07 -6.18
N MET A 150 11.92 -16.11 -6.91
CA MET A 150 10.84 -17.11 -6.72
C MET A 150 11.16 -18.46 -7.37
N GLY A 151 12.14 -18.52 -8.27
CA GLY A 151 12.40 -19.70 -9.11
C GLY A 151 13.05 -20.91 -8.43
N SER A 152 13.31 -20.88 -7.10
CA SER A 152 14.07 -21.96 -6.43
C SER A 152 13.28 -22.85 -5.48
N SER A 153 12.02 -22.54 -5.14
CA SER A 153 11.16 -23.42 -4.33
C SER A 153 10.05 -24.04 -5.17
N ASP A 154 9.61 -25.25 -4.80
CA ASP A 154 8.53 -25.97 -5.51
C ASP A 154 7.20 -25.20 -5.45
N VAL A 155 6.97 -24.45 -4.36
CA VAL A 155 5.81 -23.54 -4.18
C VAL A 155 5.83 -22.40 -5.21
N GLY A 156 7.00 -21.80 -5.45
CA GLY A 156 7.13 -20.67 -6.39
C GLY A 156 6.82 -21.07 -7.83
N LYS A 157 7.31 -22.23 -8.26
CA LYS A 157 7.00 -22.80 -9.59
C LYS A 157 5.52 -23.15 -9.72
N TRP A 158 4.94 -23.75 -8.68
CA TRP A 158 3.52 -24.09 -8.68
C TRP A 158 2.62 -22.85 -8.80
N LEU A 159 2.95 -21.77 -8.07
CA LEU A 159 2.22 -20.49 -8.14
C LEU A 159 2.30 -19.86 -9.53
N ASP A 160 3.45 -19.94 -10.19
CA ASP A 160 3.60 -19.48 -11.57
C ASP A 160 2.76 -20.28 -12.55
N GLU A 161 2.58 -21.58 -12.33
CA GLU A 161 1.82 -22.44 -13.24
C GLU A 161 0.30 -22.39 -12.98
N HIS A 162 -0.12 -22.30 -11.72
CA HIS A 162 -1.52 -22.52 -11.32
C HIS A 162 -2.23 -21.26 -10.80
N GLY A 163 -1.52 -20.15 -10.57
CA GLY A 163 -2.11 -18.93 -10.00
C GLY A 163 -3.26 -18.34 -10.83
N ARG A 164 -3.20 -18.50 -12.15
CA ARG A 164 -4.26 -18.04 -13.08
C ARG A 164 -5.53 -18.89 -12.95
N ASP A 165 -5.39 -20.19 -12.72
CA ASP A 165 -6.53 -21.10 -12.58
C ASP A 165 -7.28 -20.84 -11.26
N SER A 166 -6.54 -20.63 -10.16
CA SER A 166 -7.13 -20.21 -8.87
C SER A 166 -7.85 -18.85 -8.97
N LEU A 167 -7.39 -17.94 -9.85
CA LEU A 167 -8.07 -16.68 -10.09
C LEU A 167 -9.39 -16.88 -10.84
N GLY A 168 -9.42 -17.81 -11.81
CA GLY A 168 -10.63 -18.20 -12.52
C GLY A 168 -11.69 -18.81 -11.59
N ASN A 169 -11.26 -19.60 -10.61
CA ASN A 169 -12.15 -20.15 -9.58
C ASN A 169 -12.77 -19.02 -8.72
N LEU A 170 -11.95 -18.06 -8.29
CA LEU A 170 -12.42 -16.89 -7.53
C LEU A 170 -13.39 -16.01 -8.35
N GLU A 171 -13.15 -15.84 -9.65
CA GLU A 171 -14.08 -15.17 -10.56
C GLU A 171 -15.44 -15.89 -10.60
N GLY A 172 -15.44 -17.22 -10.63
CA GLY A 172 -16.66 -18.03 -10.54
C GLY A 172 -17.42 -17.81 -9.22
N ASP A 173 -16.71 -17.82 -8.09
CA ASP A 173 -17.30 -17.63 -6.76
C ASP A 173 -17.89 -16.22 -6.59
N MET A 174 -17.18 -15.19 -7.05
CA MET A 174 -17.65 -13.80 -6.97
C MET A 174 -18.83 -13.50 -7.92
N LYS A 175 -18.95 -14.21 -9.05
CA LYS A 175 -20.16 -14.15 -9.89
C LYS A 175 -21.38 -14.73 -9.18
N GLY A 176 -21.19 -15.74 -8.31
CA GLY A 176 -22.24 -16.33 -7.50
C GLY A 176 -22.65 -15.50 -6.27
N ASN A 177 -21.73 -14.70 -5.73
CA ASN A 177 -21.96 -13.86 -4.55
C ASN A 177 -21.21 -12.52 -4.67
N PRO A 178 -21.75 -11.55 -5.44
CA PRO A 178 -21.07 -10.29 -5.70
C PRO A 178 -20.93 -9.44 -4.42
N PRO A 179 -19.81 -8.73 -4.24
CA PRO A 179 -19.66 -7.79 -3.13
C PRO A 179 -20.75 -6.71 -3.18
N PRO A 180 -21.17 -6.17 -2.03
CA PRO A 180 -22.03 -5.00 -2.01
C PRO A 180 -21.37 -3.83 -2.75
N ALA A 181 -22.20 -2.99 -3.39
CA ALA A 181 -21.72 -1.77 -4.04
C ALA A 181 -20.99 -0.88 -3.02
N ALA A 182 -20.00 -0.13 -3.50
CA ALA A 182 -19.20 0.73 -2.63
C ALA A 182 -20.06 1.83 -1.99
N GLU A 183 -20.38 1.66 -0.71
CA GLU A 183 -21.11 2.67 0.06
C GLU A 183 -20.16 3.80 0.51
N PRO A 184 -20.57 5.07 0.37
CA PRO A 184 -19.78 6.18 0.87
C PRO A 184 -19.75 6.17 2.39
N ALA A 185 -18.66 5.68 2.99
CA ALA A 185 -18.47 5.80 4.42
C ALA A 185 -18.22 7.29 4.78
N PRO A 186 -18.96 7.87 5.75
CA PRO A 186 -18.71 9.22 6.24
C PRO A 186 -17.30 9.34 6.81
N VAL A 187 -16.79 10.57 6.87
CA VAL A 187 -15.57 10.89 7.62
C VAL A 187 -15.79 10.42 9.06
N GLN A 188 -14.97 9.50 9.56
CA GLN A 188 -15.03 9.10 10.96
C GLN A 188 -14.63 10.33 11.80
N PRO A 189 -15.42 10.77 12.79
CA PRO A 189 -14.93 11.71 13.79
C PRO A 189 -13.85 10.98 14.60
N ASP A 190 -12.74 11.68 14.88
CA ASP A 190 -11.56 11.27 15.65
C ASP A 190 -10.42 10.59 14.86
N GLU A 191 -9.74 11.37 14.02
CA GLU A 191 -8.32 11.68 14.28
C GLU A 191 -8.22 13.22 14.30
N GLU A 192 -8.67 13.80 15.42
CA GLU A 192 -8.38 15.19 15.75
C GLU A 192 -6.86 15.28 15.94
N GLU A 193 -6.16 15.90 14.98
CA GLU A 193 -4.79 16.36 15.22
C GLU A 193 -4.79 17.17 16.53
N PRO A 194 -3.85 16.93 17.46
CA PRO A 194 -3.75 17.77 18.64
C PRO A 194 -3.59 19.23 18.19
N PRO A 195 -4.21 20.19 18.88
CA PRO A 195 -4.18 21.57 18.46
C PRO A 195 -2.73 22.04 18.33
N ALA A 196 -2.42 22.64 17.17
CA ALA A 196 -1.13 23.26 16.94
C ALA A 196 -0.87 24.28 18.06
N GLU A 197 0.24 24.13 18.79
CA GLU A 197 0.78 25.21 19.61
C GLU A 197 0.99 26.43 18.72
N GLU A 198 0.50 27.59 19.18
CA GLU A 198 0.64 28.87 18.49
C GLU A 198 2.12 29.16 18.21
N PRO A 199 2.52 29.42 16.95
CA PRO A 199 3.88 29.78 16.64
C PRO A 199 4.18 31.20 17.16
N PRO A 200 5.42 31.47 17.64
CA PRO A 200 5.81 32.82 17.98
C PRO A 200 5.79 33.72 16.74
N VAL A 201 5.30 34.94 16.95
CA VAL A 201 5.16 35.99 15.95
C VAL A 201 6.48 36.20 15.20
N ALA A 202 6.52 35.79 13.93
CA ALA A 202 7.60 36.07 13.01
C ALA A 202 7.05 36.70 11.73
N VAL A 203 7.68 37.80 11.34
CA VAL A 203 7.42 38.72 10.23
C VAL A 203 6.88 38.03 8.98
N GLU A 204 5.75 38.55 8.47
CA GLU A 204 5.08 38.07 7.26
C GLU A 204 6.05 38.03 6.04
N PRO A 205 6.22 36.87 5.39
CA PRO A 205 6.81 36.83 4.05
C PRO A 205 5.80 37.42 3.03
N PRO A 206 6.28 38.03 1.92
CA PRO A 206 5.41 38.65 0.94
C PRO A 206 4.42 37.63 0.35
N PRO A 207 3.21 38.07 -0.04
CA PRO A 207 2.13 37.19 -0.43
C PRO A 207 2.55 36.29 -1.59
N ALA A 208 2.38 34.98 -1.39
CA ALA A 208 2.51 34.00 -2.44
C ALA A 208 1.59 34.39 -3.62
N PRO A 209 2.04 34.24 -4.88
CA PRO A 209 1.13 34.38 -6.01
C PRO A 209 -0.04 33.41 -5.83
N PRO A 210 -1.26 33.81 -6.21
CA PRO A 210 -2.46 33.00 -5.97
C PRO A 210 -2.27 31.60 -6.56
N PRO A 211 -2.82 30.56 -5.90
CA PRO A 211 -2.78 29.22 -6.44
C PRO A 211 -3.37 29.25 -7.84
N VAL A 212 -2.57 28.86 -8.83
CA VAL A 212 -3.10 28.57 -10.15
C VAL A 212 -4.10 27.45 -9.95
N ALA A 213 -5.39 27.77 -10.05
CA ALA A 213 -6.45 26.80 -9.98
C ALA A 213 -6.10 25.64 -10.91
N PRO A 214 -6.21 24.37 -10.46
CA PRO A 214 -6.12 23.26 -11.41
C PRO A 214 -7.17 23.54 -12.49
N PRO A 215 -6.80 23.55 -13.79
CA PRO A 215 -7.80 23.71 -14.82
C PRO A 215 -8.83 22.61 -14.61
N ALA A 216 -10.11 23.00 -14.63
CA ALA A 216 -11.22 22.09 -14.72
C ALA A 216 -10.88 20.99 -15.74
N ALA A 217 -11.23 19.74 -15.44
CA ALA A 217 -11.05 18.63 -16.37
C ALA A 217 -11.63 19.03 -17.73
N ALA A 218 -10.76 19.37 -18.68
CA ALA A 218 -11.14 19.57 -20.06
C ALA A 218 -11.42 18.19 -20.64
N GLU A 219 -12.68 17.76 -20.53
CA GLU A 219 -13.22 16.61 -21.27
C GLU A 219 -13.20 16.83 -22.79
N ASP A 220 -12.86 18.02 -23.28
CA ASP A 220 -12.78 18.33 -24.71
C ASP A 220 -11.34 18.66 -25.14
N GLY A 221 -10.54 17.59 -25.32
CA GLY A 221 -9.53 17.59 -26.38
C GLY A 221 -10.18 17.83 -27.76
N PRO A 222 -9.41 18.03 -28.83
CA PRO A 222 -9.95 18.36 -30.15
C PRO A 222 -10.95 17.32 -30.64
N ALA A 223 -11.99 17.78 -31.35
CA ALA A 223 -12.96 16.89 -31.98
C ALA A 223 -12.24 15.95 -32.98
N PRO A 224 -12.71 14.69 -33.12
CA PRO A 224 -12.13 13.77 -34.09
C PRO A 224 -12.29 14.32 -35.50
N THR A 225 -11.18 14.35 -36.25
CA THR A 225 -11.16 14.68 -37.67
C THR A 225 -11.45 13.43 -38.51
N THR A 226 -12.07 13.62 -39.68
CA THR A 226 -12.28 12.57 -40.68
C THR A 226 -11.50 12.91 -41.95
N GLY A 227 -11.17 11.90 -42.77
CA GLY A 227 -10.41 12.10 -44.01
C GLY A 227 -9.13 11.25 -44.05
N PRO A 228 -8.13 11.61 -44.89
CA PRO A 228 -6.90 10.84 -45.03
C PRO A 228 -6.17 10.69 -43.69
N ALA A 229 -5.47 9.56 -43.52
CA ALA A 229 -4.76 9.26 -42.29
C ALA A 229 -3.72 10.36 -41.97
N PRO A 230 -3.73 10.92 -40.75
CA PRO A 230 -2.77 11.93 -40.38
C PRO A 230 -1.39 11.32 -40.13
N ALA A 231 -0.32 12.08 -40.39
CA ALA A 231 1.06 11.59 -40.27
C ALA A 231 1.43 11.11 -38.85
N TRP A 232 0.80 11.66 -37.81
CA TRP A 232 1.03 11.24 -36.43
C TRP A 232 0.43 9.87 -36.10
N LYS A 233 -0.46 9.33 -36.94
CA LYS A 233 -1.04 7.98 -36.76
C LYS A 233 0.07 6.91 -36.71
N ASP A 234 1.12 7.10 -37.50
CA ASP A 234 2.26 6.19 -37.56
C ASP A 234 3.41 6.64 -36.62
N GLY A 235 3.11 7.45 -35.60
CA GLY A 235 4.07 7.88 -34.58
C GLY A 235 4.83 9.17 -34.89
N THR A 236 4.56 9.84 -36.02
CA THR A 236 5.27 11.06 -36.42
C THR A 236 4.78 12.27 -35.62
N CYS A 237 5.48 12.60 -34.53
CA CYS A 237 5.29 13.84 -33.78
C CYS A 237 6.62 14.61 -33.64
N ASP A 238 6.57 15.87 -33.20
CA ASP A 238 7.78 16.64 -32.86
C ASP A 238 8.41 16.08 -31.57
N ILE A 239 9.24 15.05 -31.73
CA ILE A 239 9.88 14.31 -30.63
C ILE A 239 10.83 15.17 -29.78
N ASN A 240 11.30 16.31 -30.32
CA ASN A 240 12.19 17.21 -29.59
C ASN A 240 11.41 18.05 -28.57
N ARG A 241 10.16 18.39 -28.90
CA ARG A 241 9.28 19.15 -28.01
C ARG A 241 8.41 18.26 -27.15
N PHE A 242 7.93 17.15 -27.70
CA PHE A 242 6.94 16.31 -27.08
C PHE A 242 7.43 14.87 -26.86
N LEU A 243 6.94 14.26 -25.78
CA LEU A 243 6.87 12.82 -25.66
C LEU A 243 5.46 12.39 -26.07
N CYS A 244 5.35 11.46 -27.02
CA CYS A 244 4.09 11.15 -27.68
C CYS A 244 3.69 9.69 -27.51
N GLY A 245 2.38 9.45 -27.41
CA GLY A 245 1.78 8.13 -27.49
C GLY A 245 0.58 8.17 -28.44
N VAL A 246 0.47 7.18 -29.31
CA VAL A 246 -0.64 7.05 -30.26
C VAL A 246 -1.43 5.83 -29.86
N GLY A 247 -2.72 5.99 -29.61
CA GLY A 247 -3.60 4.88 -29.28
C GLY A 247 -4.84 4.84 -30.15
N ASP A 248 -5.50 3.70 -30.15
CA ASP A 248 -6.70 3.46 -30.94
C ASP A 248 -7.79 2.74 -30.14
N GLY A 249 -9.02 2.78 -30.64
CA GLY A 249 -10.13 2.11 -29.98
C GLY A 249 -11.43 2.12 -30.77
N ALA A 250 -12.37 1.28 -30.31
CA ALA A 250 -13.72 1.22 -30.87
C ALA A 250 -14.54 2.49 -30.57
N GLU A 251 -14.13 3.27 -29.57
CA GLU A 251 -14.75 4.53 -29.18
C GLU A 251 -13.70 5.58 -28.77
N ARG A 252 -14.08 6.87 -28.78
CA ARG A 252 -13.20 8.00 -28.45
C ARG A 252 -12.43 7.80 -27.15
N LYS A 253 -13.14 7.38 -26.09
CA LYS A 253 -12.56 7.24 -24.74
C LYS A 253 -11.55 6.11 -24.67
N ALA A 254 -11.81 5.00 -25.36
CA ALA A 254 -10.87 3.89 -25.46
C ALA A 254 -9.57 4.33 -26.16
N ALA A 255 -9.66 5.06 -27.27
CA ALA A 255 -8.50 5.59 -27.99
C ALA A 255 -7.69 6.59 -27.14
N ASP A 256 -8.36 7.50 -26.42
CA ASP A 256 -7.69 8.44 -25.51
C ASP A 256 -6.95 7.73 -24.37
N ASN A 257 -7.55 6.69 -23.80
CA ASN A 257 -6.94 5.88 -22.73
C ASN A 257 -5.74 5.09 -23.26
N ASP A 258 -5.87 4.46 -24.43
CA ASP A 258 -4.80 3.69 -25.05
C ASP A 258 -3.60 4.59 -25.43
N ALA A 259 -3.87 5.81 -25.92
CA ALA A 259 -2.82 6.79 -26.24
C ALA A 259 -2.00 7.20 -25.00
N ARG A 260 -2.66 7.36 -23.86
CA ARG A 260 -1.99 7.60 -22.57
C ARG A 260 -1.24 6.37 -22.08
N ALA A 261 -1.79 5.17 -22.30
CA ALA A 261 -1.13 3.92 -21.96
C ALA A 261 0.18 3.75 -22.74
N GLU A 262 0.25 4.20 -24.00
CA GLU A 262 1.50 4.20 -24.78
C GLU A 262 2.59 5.07 -24.14
N ILE A 263 2.24 6.28 -23.68
CA ILE A 263 3.17 7.12 -22.92
C ILE A 263 3.62 6.38 -21.66
N ALA A 264 2.69 5.77 -20.91
CA ALA A 264 3.01 5.03 -19.69
C ALA A 264 3.97 3.84 -19.96
N ARG A 265 3.85 3.14 -21.10
CA ARG A 265 4.76 2.05 -21.49
C ARG A 265 6.21 2.55 -21.58
N ILE A 266 6.44 3.75 -22.10
CA ILE A 266 7.79 4.35 -22.21
C ILE A 266 8.41 4.53 -20.82
N PHE A 267 7.67 5.08 -19.87
CA PHE A 267 8.15 5.26 -18.50
C PHE A 267 8.42 3.92 -17.80
N ARG A 268 7.49 2.96 -17.90
CA ARG A 268 7.65 1.63 -17.28
C ARG A 268 8.94 0.91 -17.67
N SER A 269 9.37 1.02 -18.93
CA SER A 269 10.61 0.40 -19.40
C SER A 269 11.86 0.91 -18.65
N ASN A 270 11.84 2.17 -18.17
CA ASN A 270 12.95 2.79 -17.44
C ASN A 270 12.88 2.59 -15.92
N ILE A 271 11.69 2.35 -15.36
CA ILE A 271 11.50 2.01 -13.93
C ILE A 271 12.29 0.75 -13.57
N LYS A 272 12.37 -0.24 -14.48
CA LYS A 272 13.11 -1.49 -14.27
C LYS A 272 14.60 -1.26 -14.00
N ALA A 273 15.23 -0.35 -14.73
CA ALA A 273 16.66 -0.03 -14.56
C ALA A 273 16.93 0.64 -13.19
N VAL A 274 16.02 1.51 -12.76
CA VAL A 274 16.12 2.17 -11.46
C VAL A 274 15.89 1.17 -10.32
N SER A 275 14.87 0.32 -10.41
CA SER A 275 14.65 -0.76 -9.44
C SER A 275 15.89 -1.66 -9.27
N GLN A 276 16.54 -2.04 -10.37
CA GLN A 276 17.76 -2.87 -10.33
C GLN A 276 18.93 -2.18 -9.63
N SER A 277 19.10 -0.87 -9.84
CA SER A 277 20.14 -0.09 -9.17
C SER A 277 19.92 -0.03 -7.66
N PHE A 278 18.67 -0.02 -7.23
CA PHE A 278 18.28 -0.02 -5.82
C PHE A 278 18.42 -1.37 -5.15
N ASP A 279 18.04 -2.45 -5.85
CA ASP A 279 18.30 -3.81 -5.38
C ASP A 279 19.80 -4.05 -5.18
N ALA A 280 20.67 -3.48 -6.03
CA ALA A 280 22.11 -3.57 -5.86
C ALA A 280 22.60 -2.85 -4.59
N ALA A 281 22.15 -1.63 -4.33
CA ALA A 281 22.49 -0.88 -3.12
C ALA A 281 21.99 -1.59 -1.85
N ALA A 282 20.78 -2.17 -1.90
CA ALA A 282 20.21 -2.94 -0.80
C ALA A 282 20.99 -4.23 -0.53
N ARG A 283 21.40 -4.95 -1.60
CA ARG A 283 22.24 -6.15 -1.50
C ARG A 283 23.62 -5.83 -0.91
N GLU A 284 24.21 -4.68 -1.23
CA GLU A 284 25.49 -4.26 -0.66
C GLU A 284 25.43 -4.18 0.87
N ILE A 285 24.33 -3.66 1.41
CA ILE A 285 24.15 -3.51 2.86
C ILE A 285 23.70 -4.83 3.48
N SER A 286 22.75 -5.51 2.84
CA SER A 286 22.29 -6.84 3.26
C SER A 286 23.43 -7.86 3.34
N SER A 287 24.43 -7.77 2.45
CA SER A 287 25.62 -8.64 2.50
C SER A 287 26.50 -8.41 3.74
N LYS A 288 26.41 -7.22 4.37
CA LYS A 288 27.17 -6.86 5.57
C LYS A 288 26.40 -7.19 6.85
N THR A 289 25.07 -7.05 6.83
CA THR A 289 24.23 -7.19 8.04
C THR A 289 23.42 -8.49 8.08
N GLY A 290 23.27 -9.20 6.96
CA GLY A 290 22.38 -10.37 6.83
C GLY A 290 20.89 -10.03 6.69
N GLU A 291 20.51 -8.75 6.76
CA GLU A 291 19.11 -8.29 6.81
C GLU A 291 18.68 -7.57 5.53
N ARG A 292 17.40 -7.63 5.17
CA ARG A 292 16.83 -6.99 3.96
C ARG A 292 15.86 -5.87 4.35
N TRP A 293 16.33 -4.63 4.23
CA TRP A 293 15.61 -3.40 4.59
C TRP A 293 14.26 -3.22 3.88
N TYR A 294 13.23 -2.81 4.63
CA TYR A 294 11.85 -2.61 4.15
C TYR A 294 11.70 -1.41 3.20
N GLU A 295 12.44 -0.32 3.44
CA GLU A 295 12.35 0.94 2.69
C GLU A 295 12.70 0.76 1.19
N VAL A 296 13.54 -0.22 0.86
CA VAL A 296 13.92 -0.54 -0.52
C VAL A 296 12.75 -1.12 -1.32
N ASN A 297 11.85 -1.86 -0.66
CA ASN A 297 10.70 -2.46 -1.34
C ASN A 297 9.66 -1.41 -1.77
N ALA A 298 9.57 -0.28 -1.06
CA ALA A 298 8.68 0.84 -1.36
C ALA A 298 9.10 1.65 -2.60
N VAL A 299 10.31 1.45 -3.11
CA VAL A 299 10.85 2.21 -4.26
C VAL A 299 10.05 2.00 -5.54
N ALA A 300 9.69 0.75 -5.84
CA ALA A 300 8.87 0.47 -7.01
C ALA A 300 7.48 1.12 -6.89
N GLU A 301 6.93 1.18 -5.66
CA GLU A 301 5.67 1.85 -5.37
C GLU A 301 5.76 3.36 -5.62
N TYR A 302 6.84 4.01 -5.14
CA TYR A 302 7.10 5.43 -5.41
C TYR A 302 7.31 5.72 -6.91
N SER A 303 8.06 4.86 -7.61
CA SER A 303 8.31 5.03 -9.03
C SER A 303 7.05 4.90 -9.87
N MET A 304 6.17 3.94 -9.56
CA MET A 304 4.88 3.80 -10.25
C MET A 304 3.95 4.98 -9.98
N VAL A 305 3.88 5.47 -8.73
CA VAL A 305 3.07 6.66 -8.38
C VAL A 305 3.59 7.93 -9.06
N SER A 306 4.90 8.08 -9.19
CA SER A 306 5.51 9.21 -9.91
C SER A 306 5.18 9.17 -11.40
N THR A 307 5.34 8.02 -12.04
CA THR A 307 5.02 7.81 -13.45
C THR A 307 3.55 8.10 -13.73
N ASP A 308 2.61 7.62 -12.90
CA ASP A 308 1.18 7.94 -13.03
C ASP A 308 0.93 9.46 -12.98
N LYS A 309 1.63 10.17 -12.10
CA LYS A 309 1.55 11.63 -12.00
C LYS A 309 2.08 12.33 -13.25
N VAL A 310 3.13 11.82 -13.90
CA VAL A 310 3.65 12.39 -15.15
C VAL A 310 2.73 12.06 -16.33
N VAL A 311 2.19 10.85 -16.40
CA VAL A 311 1.24 10.43 -17.43
C VAL A 311 -0.07 11.22 -17.32
N THR A 312 -0.53 11.57 -16.12
CA THR A 312 -1.70 12.46 -15.95
C THR A 312 -1.45 13.89 -16.43
N MET A 313 -0.19 14.34 -16.60
CA MET A 313 0.13 15.60 -17.26
C MET A 313 0.01 15.55 -18.79
N SER A 314 -0.22 14.36 -19.37
CA SER A 314 -0.43 14.23 -20.82
C SER A 314 -1.77 14.82 -21.27
N GLN A 315 -1.75 15.40 -22.47
CA GLN A 315 -2.89 16.02 -23.11
C GLN A 315 -3.18 15.33 -24.43
N ILE A 316 -4.45 15.24 -24.81
CA ILE A 316 -4.83 14.74 -26.14
C ILE A 316 -4.65 15.89 -27.13
N ALA A 317 -3.59 15.82 -27.94
CA ALA A 317 -3.23 16.84 -28.91
C ALA A 317 -4.01 16.72 -30.22
N ALA A 318 -4.41 15.51 -30.61
CA ALA A 318 -5.16 15.27 -31.85
C ALA A 318 -6.03 14.02 -31.75
N ARG A 319 -7.08 13.99 -32.57
CA ARG A 319 -7.97 12.83 -32.75
C ARG A 319 -8.32 12.64 -34.21
N TRP A 320 -8.46 11.39 -34.63
CA TRP A 320 -8.83 11.02 -35.99
C TRP A 320 -9.75 9.79 -35.98
N VAL A 321 -10.68 9.73 -36.92
CA VAL A 321 -11.56 8.57 -37.12
C VAL A 321 -11.38 8.07 -38.53
N ASP A 322 -11.12 6.76 -38.65
CA ASP A 322 -10.93 6.12 -39.93
C ASP A 322 -12.27 5.75 -40.62
N GLY A 323 -12.19 5.27 -41.86
CA GLY A 323 -13.36 4.84 -42.63
C GLY A 323 -14.14 3.67 -42.00
N ASN A 324 -13.52 2.93 -41.08
CA ASN A 324 -14.10 1.80 -40.35
C ASN A 324 -14.69 2.23 -39.00
N LYS A 325 -14.79 3.53 -38.73
CA LYS A 325 -15.25 4.12 -37.46
C LYS A 325 -14.34 3.76 -36.27
N ARG A 326 -13.07 3.44 -36.50
CA ARG A 326 -12.07 3.29 -35.44
C ARG A 326 -11.54 4.66 -35.05
N TYR A 327 -11.47 4.92 -33.75
CA TYR A 327 -10.96 6.16 -33.18
C TYR A 327 -9.48 6.02 -32.93
N TRP A 328 -8.75 7.10 -33.20
CA TRP A 328 -7.32 7.24 -32.98
C TRP A 328 -7.07 8.54 -32.21
N SER A 329 -6.17 8.49 -31.24
CA SER A 329 -5.83 9.63 -30.40
C SER A 329 -4.31 9.77 -30.26
N LEU A 330 -3.85 11.01 -30.28
CA LEU A 330 -2.46 11.38 -30.00
C LEU A 330 -2.40 12.04 -28.63
N ALA A 331 -1.77 11.37 -27.68
CA ALA A 331 -1.40 11.94 -26.39
C ALA A 331 0.00 12.55 -26.48
N VAL A 332 0.21 13.71 -25.86
CA VAL A 332 1.52 14.38 -25.77
C VAL A 332 1.81 14.86 -24.36
N ILE A 333 3.09 14.85 -23.99
CA ILE A 333 3.65 15.57 -22.84
C ILE A 333 4.66 16.59 -23.38
N ASP A 334 4.49 17.87 -23.01
CA ASP A 334 5.50 18.90 -23.31
C ASP A 334 6.74 18.67 -22.45
N ARG A 335 7.86 18.34 -23.10
CA ARG A 335 9.11 17.96 -22.42
C ARG A 335 9.68 19.09 -21.59
N ALA A 336 9.55 20.33 -22.06
CA ALA A 336 10.09 21.49 -21.35
C ALA A 336 9.29 21.79 -20.09
N GLN A 337 7.96 21.70 -20.16
CA GLN A 337 7.09 21.86 -19.00
C GLN A 337 7.27 20.75 -17.98
N ALA A 338 7.18 19.49 -18.42
CA ALA A 338 7.35 18.33 -17.53
C ALA A 338 8.75 18.30 -16.91
N GLY A 339 9.78 18.58 -17.70
CA GLY A 339 11.16 18.63 -17.23
C GLY A 339 11.41 19.72 -16.19
N ARG A 340 10.78 20.89 -16.30
CA ARG A 340 10.84 21.91 -15.24
C ARG A 340 10.18 21.42 -13.95
N ALA A 341 8.95 20.92 -14.03
CA ALA A 341 8.22 20.44 -12.86
C ALA A 341 8.95 19.31 -12.11
N LEU A 342 9.55 18.37 -12.85
CA LEU A 342 10.34 17.29 -12.26
C LEU A 342 11.62 17.81 -11.59
N ARG A 343 12.35 18.72 -12.24
CA ARG A 343 13.56 19.32 -11.67
C ARG A 343 13.28 20.09 -10.39
N ASP A 344 12.22 20.89 -10.36
CA ASP A 344 11.81 21.65 -9.17
C ASP A 344 11.50 20.71 -7.99
N ARG A 345 10.79 19.60 -8.26
CA ARG A 345 10.49 18.60 -7.23
C ARG A 345 11.73 17.86 -6.76
N ILE A 346 12.63 17.46 -7.67
CA ILE A 346 13.92 16.82 -7.34
C ILE A 346 14.75 17.74 -6.45
N GLN A 347 14.83 19.04 -6.77
CA GLN A 347 15.58 20.00 -5.96
C GLN A 347 14.99 20.12 -4.54
N GLY A 348 13.65 20.14 -4.40
CA GLY A 348 13.00 20.12 -3.10
C GLY A 348 13.35 18.87 -2.29
N LEU A 349 13.34 17.69 -2.93
CA LEU A 349 13.72 16.45 -2.27
C LEU A 349 15.21 16.40 -1.92
N ASP A 350 16.11 16.92 -2.78
CA ASP A 350 17.54 17.04 -2.46
C ASP A 350 17.75 17.92 -1.20
N GLN A 351 16.96 18.99 -1.03
CA GLN A 351 16.96 19.79 0.20
C GLN A 351 16.43 18.99 1.39
N ASP A 352 15.34 18.22 1.23
CA ASP A 352 14.78 17.39 2.29
C ASP A 352 15.75 16.30 2.76
N VAL A 353 16.47 15.66 1.82
CA VAL A 353 17.54 14.70 2.12
C VAL A 353 18.63 15.39 2.94
N GLY A 354 19.14 16.54 2.46
CA GLY A 354 20.18 17.29 3.17
C GLY A 354 19.74 17.75 4.56
N ASN A 355 18.51 18.23 4.70
CA ASN A 355 17.92 18.62 5.97
C ASN A 355 17.78 17.43 6.92
N GLY A 356 17.35 16.27 6.44
CA GLY A 356 17.27 15.04 7.23
C GLY A 356 18.65 14.59 7.74
N VAL A 357 19.66 14.60 6.87
CA VAL A 357 21.05 14.28 7.25
C VAL A 357 21.59 15.26 8.30
N ASN A 358 21.36 16.56 8.11
CA ASN A 358 21.82 17.58 9.07
C ASN A 358 21.09 17.48 10.42
N LYS A 359 19.76 17.23 10.41
CA LYS A 359 18.98 16.96 11.62
C LYS A 359 19.51 15.72 12.35
N ALA A 360 19.85 14.67 11.62
CA ALA A 360 20.42 13.46 12.22
C ALA A 360 21.77 13.73 12.91
N LYS A 361 22.65 14.50 12.26
CA LYS A 361 23.95 14.90 12.83
C LYS A 361 23.81 15.77 14.09
N ALA A 362 22.81 16.64 14.12
CA ALA A 362 22.54 17.51 15.27
C ALA A 362 21.71 16.84 16.37
N ALA A 363 21.15 15.65 16.13
CA ALA A 363 20.26 14.99 17.07
C ALA A 363 21.04 14.31 18.20
N GLU A 364 20.83 14.83 19.40
CA GLU A 364 21.24 14.17 20.65
C GLU A 364 20.34 12.99 21.02
N ASP A 365 19.07 13.02 20.62
CA ASP A 365 18.13 11.91 20.79
C ASP A 365 18.35 10.90 19.65
N LYS A 366 18.67 9.64 20.00
CA LYS A 366 18.88 8.59 19.02
C LYS A 366 17.63 8.26 18.22
N VAL A 367 16.44 8.36 18.82
CA VAL A 367 15.17 8.13 18.12
C VAL A 367 14.94 9.24 17.09
N ALA A 368 15.24 10.50 17.44
CA ALA A 368 15.17 11.62 16.50
C ALA A 368 16.19 11.48 15.36
N ARG A 369 17.42 11.05 15.67
CA ARG A 369 18.45 10.76 14.66
C ARG A 369 17.98 9.71 13.67
N PHE A 370 17.49 8.59 14.19
CA PHE A 370 16.94 7.49 13.39
C PHE A 370 15.78 7.98 12.49
N LYS A 371 14.81 8.70 13.06
CA LYS A 371 13.67 9.27 12.30
C LYS A 371 14.13 10.21 11.17
N ALA A 372 15.11 11.06 11.44
CA ALA A 372 15.62 12.02 10.47
C ALA A 372 16.30 11.31 9.29
N LEU A 373 17.10 10.26 9.57
CA LEU A 373 17.72 9.42 8.53
C LEU A 373 16.68 8.64 7.73
N LYS A 374 15.66 8.08 8.39
CA LYS A 374 14.55 7.40 7.70
C LYS A 374 13.80 8.35 6.76
N GLY A 375 13.57 9.59 7.20
CA GLY A 375 13.01 10.64 6.36
C GLY A 375 13.89 10.96 5.16
N ALA A 376 15.21 11.10 5.37
CA ALA A 376 16.17 11.34 4.30
C ALA A 376 16.21 10.19 3.28
N VAL A 377 16.22 8.93 3.73
CA VAL A 377 16.15 7.76 2.84
C VAL A 377 14.88 7.83 2.00
N ARG A 378 13.70 8.02 2.60
CA ARG A 378 12.43 8.12 1.85
C ARG A 378 12.44 9.25 0.82
N ALA A 379 12.92 10.43 1.20
CA ALA A 379 13.03 11.56 0.27
C ALA A 379 13.99 11.23 -0.90
N HIS A 380 15.10 10.55 -0.62
CA HIS A 380 16.05 10.13 -1.64
C HIS A 380 15.46 9.07 -2.60
N LEU A 381 14.63 8.16 -2.09
CA LEU A 381 13.95 7.17 -2.92
C LEU A 381 12.95 7.83 -3.89
N GLU A 382 12.12 8.77 -3.41
CA GLU A 382 11.21 9.55 -4.26
C GLU A 382 12.00 10.38 -5.28
N ARG A 383 13.14 10.96 -4.86
CA ARG A 383 14.00 11.78 -5.70
C ARG A 383 14.53 11.02 -6.91
N GLU A 384 15.05 9.82 -6.70
CA GLU A 384 15.59 9.01 -7.79
C GLU A 384 14.49 8.48 -8.72
N ALA A 385 13.30 8.16 -8.20
CA ALA A 385 12.14 7.83 -9.02
C ALA A 385 11.79 8.97 -9.99
N LEU A 386 11.72 10.21 -9.48
CA LEU A 386 11.48 11.39 -10.32
C LEU A 386 12.65 11.68 -11.27
N ASN A 387 13.88 11.39 -10.85
CA ASN A 387 15.06 11.53 -11.71
C ASN A 387 15.04 10.51 -12.86
N ALA A 388 14.48 9.31 -12.64
CA ALA A 388 14.23 8.32 -13.68
C ALA A 388 13.25 8.87 -14.73
N ASP A 389 12.11 9.39 -14.27
CA ASP A 389 11.09 10.00 -15.13
C ASP A 389 11.70 11.19 -15.90
N LEU A 390 12.55 11.99 -15.26
CA LEU A 390 13.23 13.11 -15.89
C LEU A 390 14.11 12.65 -17.06
N ARG A 391 14.86 11.55 -16.92
CA ARG A 391 15.68 11.00 -18.01
C ARG A 391 14.85 10.55 -19.21
N VAL A 392 13.61 10.09 -18.99
CA VAL A 392 12.67 9.77 -20.08
C VAL A 392 12.17 11.03 -20.79
N ILE A 393 11.90 12.07 -20.01
CA ILE A 393 11.43 13.37 -20.48
C ILE A 393 12.53 14.15 -21.22
N GLN A 394 13.78 14.05 -20.81
CA GLN A 394 14.90 14.70 -21.50
C GLN A 394 15.30 13.91 -22.75
N ALA A 395 15.39 14.58 -23.89
CA ALA A 395 15.74 13.93 -25.16
C ALA A 395 17.18 13.39 -25.18
N ASP A 396 18.07 13.99 -24.39
CA ASP A 396 19.47 13.55 -24.24
C ASP A 396 19.65 12.48 -23.13
N GLY A 397 18.56 12.06 -22.49
CA GLY A 397 18.61 11.11 -21.37
C GLY A 397 19.26 11.65 -20.10
N SER A 398 19.48 12.97 -20.02
CA SER A 398 20.12 13.58 -18.85
C SER A 398 19.22 13.55 -17.62
N GLY A 399 19.84 13.33 -16.47
CA GLY A 399 19.22 13.47 -15.16
C GLY A 399 20.03 14.41 -14.27
N ILE A 400 19.57 14.61 -13.04
CA ILE A 400 20.28 15.37 -12.03
C ILE A 400 21.13 14.39 -11.19
N PRO A 401 22.45 14.61 -11.04
CA PRO A 401 23.28 13.80 -10.14
C PRO A 401 22.88 14.05 -8.68
N SER A 402 22.87 12.99 -7.86
CA SER A 402 22.48 13.11 -6.46
C SER A 402 23.65 13.58 -5.60
N PRO A 403 23.44 14.52 -4.67
CA PRO A 403 24.49 14.94 -3.72
C PRO A 403 24.78 13.89 -2.65
N TYR A 404 23.87 12.92 -2.44
CA TYR A 404 24.02 11.83 -1.49
C TYR A 404 23.92 10.49 -2.23
N ARG A 405 24.63 9.46 -1.79
CA ARG A 405 24.45 8.09 -2.30
C ARG A 405 23.50 7.34 -1.38
N LEU A 406 22.59 6.55 -1.96
CA LEU A 406 21.67 5.74 -1.15
C LEU A 406 22.43 4.80 -0.21
N SER A 407 23.52 4.17 -0.66
CA SER A 407 24.34 3.28 0.16
C SER A 407 24.85 3.96 1.43
N ASP A 408 25.23 5.23 1.33
CA ASP A 408 25.75 6.00 2.46
C ASP A 408 24.60 6.37 3.41
N LEU A 409 23.44 6.74 2.88
CA LEU A 409 22.24 7.05 3.69
C LEU A 409 21.71 5.82 4.44
N LEU A 410 21.68 4.66 3.78
CA LEU A 410 21.25 3.41 4.39
C LEU A 410 22.27 2.90 5.42
N ALA A 411 23.58 3.08 5.18
CA ALA A 411 24.59 2.75 6.19
C ALA A 411 24.45 3.61 7.45
N LEU A 412 24.19 4.91 7.30
CA LEU A 412 23.88 5.79 8.44
C LEU A 412 22.61 5.36 9.17
N LEU A 413 21.57 4.95 8.43
CA LEU A 413 20.32 4.47 9.01
C LEU A 413 20.50 3.17 9.79
N ASP A 414 21.29 2.23 9.28
CA ASP A 414 21.66 0.97 9.93
C ASP A 414 22.41 1.21 11.24
N GLU A 415 23.45 2.05 11.21
CA GLU A 415 24.18 2.46 12.40
C GLU A 415 23.25 3.08 13.45
N ALA A 416 22.39 4.03 13.03
CA ALA A 416 21.44 4.67 13.91
C ALA A 416 20.38 3.70 14.47
N ALA A 417 20.01 2.65 13.73
CA ALA A 417 19.09 1.62 14.21
C ALA A 417 19.78 0.68 15.21
N GLY A 418 21.02 0.26 14.94
CA GLY A 418 21.81 -0.61 15.83
C GLY A 418 22.16 0.05 17.16
N ASP A 419 22.27 1.38 17.19
CA ASP A 419 22.51 2.16 18.39
C ASP A 419 21.30 2.26 19.35
N LEU A 420 20.09 1.89 18.89
CA LEU A 420 18.87 1.98 19.69
C LEU A 420 18.75 0.81 20.67
N LYS A 421 18.69 1.14 21.96
CA LYS A 421 18.40 0.18 23.03
C LYS A 421 16.92 0.21 23.39
N LEU A 422 16.29 -0.95 23.44
CA LEU A 422 14.89 -1.09 23.83
C LEU A 422 14.78 -1.55 25.28
N GLY A 423 14.01 -0.84 26.09
CA GLY A 423 13.54 -1.32 27.39
C GLY A 423 12.22 -2.06 27.23
N LEU A 424 12.00 -3.15 27.97
CA LEU A 424 10.74 -3.90 27.94
C LEU A 424 10.12 -4.00 29.33
N ALA A 425 8.96 -3.38 29.49
CA ALA A 425 8.19 -3.36 30.73
C ALA A 425 6.79 -3.93 30.47
N LEU A 426 6.49 -5.10 31.01
CA LEU A 426 5.20 -5.77 30.83
C LEU A 426 4.52 -6.00 32.18
N SER A 427 3.23 -5.69 32.26
CA SER A 427 2.40 -5.95 33.44
C SER A 427 1.13 -6.73 33.09
N GLY A 428 0.52 -7.36 34.09
CA GLY A 428 -0.77 -8.03 33.97
C GLY A 428 -0.71 -9.57 33.92
N ALA A 429 -1.89 -10.20 33.87
CA ALA A 429 -2.02 -11.65 34.04
C ALA A 429 -1.46 -12.42 32.83
N GLY A 430 -0.31 -13.07 33.02
CA GLY A 430 0.43 -13.78 31.97
C GLY A 430 1.56 -12.97 31.33
N ALA A 431 1.90 -11.81 31.89
CA ALA A 431 2.99 -10.95 31.40
C ALA A 431 4.34 -11.68 31.33
N GLU A 432 4.70 -12.51 32.32
CA GLU A 432 5.97 -13.25 32.35
C GLU A 432 6.18 -14.14 31.11
N ARG A 433 5.14 -14.86 30.67
CA ARG A 433 5.21 -15.70 29.46
C ARG A 433 5.31 -14.85 28.19
N VAL A 434 4.54 -13.77 28.13
CA VAL A 434 4.53 -12.85 26.99
C VAL A 434 5.84 -12.08 26.88
N ARG A 435 6.47 -11.80 28.02
CA ARG A 435 7.80 -11.19 28.13
C ARG A 435 8.85 -12.07 27.47
N ALA A 436 8.97 -13.32 27.89
CA ALA A 436 9.96 -14.24 27.35
C ALA A 436 9.88 -14.35 25.81
N CYS A 437 8.67 -14.45 25.25
CA CYS A 437 8.50 -14.58 23.80
C CYS A 437 8.74 -13.25 23.04
N LEU A 438 8.49 -12.10 23.66
CA LEU A 438 8.87 -10.80 23.09
C LEU A 438 10.39 -10.59 23.15
N GLU A 439 11.05 -11.00 24.23
CA GLU A 439 12.50 -10.90 24.39
C GLU A 439 13.22 -11.74 23.35
N GLU A 440 12.81 -13.00 23.20
CA GLU A 440 13.30 -13.90 22.15
C GLU A 440 13.10 -13.29 20.77
N ALA A 441 11.86 -12.92 20.41
CA ALA A 441 11.55 -12.40 19.09
C ALA A 441 12.23 -11.06 18.76
N LEU A 442 12.42 -10.17 19.75
CA LEU A 442 13.15 -8.91 19.54
C LEU A 442 14.66 -9.15 19.43
N THR A 443 15.22 -10.08 20.22
CA THR A 443 16.64 -10.42 20.16
C THR A 443 16.97 -11.12 18.84
N ASP A 444 16.10 -11.99 18.34
CA ASP A 444 16.20 -12.65 17.02
C ASP A 444 16.20 -11.62 15.87
N LYS A 445 15.57 -10.46 16.08
CA LYS A 445 15.59 -9.30 15.17
C LYS A 445 16.77 -8.35 15.40
N GLY A 446 17.74 -8.77 16.23
CA GLY A 446 18.96 -8.01 16.49
C GLY A 446 18.75 -6.74 17.31
N TYR A 447 17.62 -6.57 18.00
CA TYR A 447 17.44 -5.46 18.93
C TYR A 447 18.25 -5.67 20.20
N GLN A 448 18.89 -4.60 20.68
CA GLN A 448 19.54 -4.62 21.99
C GLN A 448 18.51 -4.32 23.07
N LEU A 449 18.23 -5.33 23.89
CA LEU A 449 17.34 -5.17 25.04
C LEU A 449 18.14 -4.69 26.26
N ALA A 450 17.68 -3.63 26.90
CA ALA A 450 18.16 -3.19 28.19
C ALA A 450 17.24 -3.76 29.28
N PHE A 451 17.82 -4.56 30.17
CA PHE A 451 17.11 -5.20 31.26
C PHE A 451 17.39 -4.48 32.58
N ASN A 452 16.32 -4.09 33.26
CA ASN A 452 16.17 -4.13 34.71
C ASN A 452 14.68 -3.97 34.97
N VAL A 453 14.09 -4.99 35.56
CA VAL A 453 12.72 -4.97 36.07
C VAL A 453 12.85 -5.51 37.47
N ASP A 454 13.19 -4.64 38.41
CA ASP A 454 12.82 -4.90 39.79
C ASP A 454 11.36 -4.45 39.90
N GLU A 455 10.46 -5.42 40.09
CA GLU A 455 9.08 -5.12 40.50
C GLU A 455 9.16 -4.62 41.94
N ASP A 456 9.12 -3.31 42.15
CA ASP A 456 8.87 -2.78 43.49
C ASP A 456 7.42 -3.09 43.90
N GLU A 457 7.20 -3.20 45.22
CA GLU A 457 5.94 -3.62 45.85
C GLU A 457 4.71 -2.73 45.52
N ASP A 458 4.89 -1.62 44.78
CA ASP A 458 3.90 -0.58 44.50
C ASP A 458 3.42 -0.51 43.02
N ASP A 459 3.56 -1.58 42.22
CA ASP A 459 3.16 -1.63 40.79
C ASP A 459 3.90 -0.61 39.86
N GLU A 460 4.93 0.07 40.38
CA GLU A 460 5.79 0.97 39.61
C GLU A 460 7.00 0.19 39.10
N ILE A 461 7.02 -0.09 37.79
CA ILE A 461 8.14 -0.81 37.16
C ILE A 461 9.37 0.11 37.20
N ASP A 462 10.35 -0.18 38.06
CA ASP A 462 11.63 0.50 38.05
C ASP A 462 12.43 0.03 36.83
N ILE A 463 12.53 0.89 35.83
CA ILE A 463 13.35 0.62 34.64
C ILE A 463 14.69 1.32 34.87
N SER A 464 15.49 0.75 35.76
CA SER A 464 16.84 1.24 36.05
C SER A 464 17.82 0.76 34.97
N GLY A 465 17.75 1.36 33.78
CA GLY A 465 18.65 1.05 32.66
C GLY A 465 18.72 2.16 31.61
N SER A 466 19.82 2.22 30.85
CA SER A 466 19.92 3.16 29.72
C SER A 466 19.24 2.56 28.48
N PHE A 467 17.99 2.94 28.23
CA PHE A 467 17.26 2.61 27.00
C PHE A 467 16.89 3.88 26.24
N ASP A 468 16.75 3.77 24.93
CA ASP A 468 16.36 4.86 24.04
C ASP A 468 14.84 4.84 23.76
N VAL A 469 14.25 3.64 23.76
CA VAL A 469 12.80 3.43 23.61
C VAL A 469 12.31 2.43 24.65
N LEU A 470 11.24 2.78 25.35
CA LEU A 470 10.53 1.88 26.26
C LEU A 470 9.33 1.24 25.57
N ILE A 471 9.28 -0.08 25.54
CA ILE A 471 8.09 -0.87 25.22
C ILE A 471 7.37 -1.14 26.53
N LYS A 472 6.37 -0.31 26.85
CA LYS A 472 5.47 -0.52 27.99
C LYS A 472 4.25 -1.30 27.52
N GLY A 473 4.02 -2.49 28.03
CA GLY A 473 2.88 -3.30 27.65
C GLY A 473 2.05 -3.82 28.80
N THR A 474 0.80 -4.16 28.47
CA THR A 474 -0.19 -4.66 29.41
C THR A 474 -0.85 -5.89 28.83
N VAL A 475 -0.92 -6.96 29.63
CA VAL A 475 -1.62 -8.20 29.31
C VAL A 475 -2.92 -8.24 30.10
N LYS A 476 -4.04 -8.21 29.38
CA LYS A 476 -5.38 -8.26 29.98
C LYS A 476 -6.09 -9.55 29.57
N ALA A 477 -6.44 -10.39 30.55
CA ALA A 477 -7.22 -11.61 30.35
C ALA A 477 -8.68 -11.37 30.77
N GLU A 478 -9.62 -11.55 29.84
CA GLU A 478 -11.05 -11.34 30.07
C GLU A 478 -11.85 -12.62 29.81
N ASN A 479 -12.68 -13.02 30.77
CA ASN A 479 -13.61 -14.14 30.58
C ASN A 479 -14.71 -13.73 29.59
N ARG A 480 -14.88 -14.51 28.51
CA ARG A 480 -15.86 -14.28 27.44
C ARG A 480 -17.01 -15.29 27.46
N GLY A 481 -17.15 -16.05 28.54
CA GLY A 481 -18.23 -17.03 28.73
C GLY A 481 -17.75 -18.46 28.48
N LYS A 482 -18.68 -19.33 28.06
CA LYS A 482 -18.40 -20.76 27.83
C LYS A 482 -18.79 -21.20 26.42
N ILE A 483 -17.98 -22.08 25.83
CA ILE A 483 -18.26 -22.75 24.55
C ILE A 483 -18.00 -24.25 24.75
N ALA A 484 -18.99 -25.08 24.41
CA ALA A 484 -18.91 -26.55 24.54
C ALA A 484 -18.44 -27.03 25.93
N GLY A 485 -18.92 -26.37 27.00
CA GLY A 485 -18.55 -26.70 28.38
C GLY A 485 -17.23 -26.11 28.88
N GLY A 486 -16.35 -25.62 27.99
CA GLY A 486 -15.10 -24.96 28.36
C GLY A 486 -15.27 -23.45 28.58
N ASN A 487 -14.53 -22.88 29.54
CA ASN A 487 -14.40 -21.44 29.73
C ASN A 487 -13.54 -20.83 28.62
N VAL A 488 -14.00 -19.72 28.06
CA VAL A 488 -13.30 -18.98 27.01
C VAL A 488 -12.73 -17.71 27.62
N VAL A 489 -11.42 -17.54 27.49
CA VAL A 489 -10.71 -16.32 27.91
C VAL A 489 -10.10 -15.67 26.68
N GLN A 490 -10.34 -14.37 26.53
CA GLN A 490 -9.64 -13.53 25.56
C GLN A 490 -8.51 -12.81 26.27
N THR A 491 -7.28 -13.05 25.82
CA THR A 491 -6.11 -12.28 26.26
C THR A 491 -5.82 -11.22 25.22
N THR A 492 -5.65 -9.97 25.67
CA THR A 492 -5.26 -8.83 24.85
C THR A 492 -3.92 -8.31 25.35
N LEU A 493 -2.95 -8.24 24.45
CA LEU A 493 -1.65 -7.60 24.66
C LEU A 493 -1.69 -6.23 23.98
N THR A 494 -1.42 -5.18 24.75
CA THR A 494 -1.20 -3.83 24.21
C THR A 494 0.22 -3.42 24.52
N LEU A 495 0.98 -3.01 23.52
CA LEU A 495 2.33 -2.48 23.62
C LEU A 495 2.32 -0.99 23.25
N LYS A 496 2.94 -0.16 24.08
CA LYS A 496 3.16 1.26 23.86
C LYS A 496 4.66 1.49 23.74
N LEU A 497 5.10 1.97 22.59
CA LEU A 497 6.47 2.41 22.37
C LEU A 497 6.59 3.85 22.83
N ILE A 498 7.51 4.16 23.72
CA ILE A 498 7.68 5.47 24.34
C ILE A 498 9.13 5.91 24.15
N ASN A 499 9.36 7.12 23.67
CA ASN A 499 10.71 7.68 23.59
C ASN A 499 11.23 7.96 25.00
N ALA A 500 12.38 7.38 25.37
CA ALA A 500 12.91 7.50 26.72
C ALA A 500 13.37 8.92 27.06
N LYS A 501 13.91 9.66 26.09
CA LYS A 501 14.37 11.05 26.30
C LYS A 501 13.21 12.02 26.46
N THR A 502 12.14 11.87 25.69
CA THR A 502 11.03 12.84 25.68
C THR A 502 9.79 12.39 26.44
N GLY A 503 9.71 11.13 26.86
CA GLY A 503 8.52 10.52 27.45
C GLY A 503 7.30 10.42 26.51
N LYS A 504 7.47 10.75 25.22
CA LYS A 504 6.35 10.83 24.27
C LYS A 504 5.99 9.44 23.75
N LEU A 505 4.70 9.14 23.70
CA LEU A 505 4.18 7.95 23.02
C LEU A 505 4.54 8.03 21.53
N VAL A 506 5.22 7.00 21.05
CA VAL A 506 5.65 6.85 19.67
C VAL A 506 4.63 6.07 18.86
N ARG A 507 4.17 4.94 19.40
CA ARG A 507 3.20 4.05 18.72
C ARG A 507 2.52 3.12 19.71
N THR A 508 1.30 2.72 19.40
CA THR A 508 0.58 1.65 20.11
C THR A 508 0.35 0.48 19.18
N ILE A 509 0.61 -0.74 19.64
CA ILE A 509 0.41 -2.00 18.91
C ILE A 509 -0.44 -2.91 19.80
N THR A 510 -1.51 -3.49 19.26
CA THR A 510 -2.42 -4.34 20.05
C THR A 510 -2.68 -5.66 19.32
N GLY A 511 -2.68 -6.76 20.07
CA GLY A 511 -3.03 -8.09 19.58
C GLY A 511 -3.90 -8.82 20.59
N SER A 512 -4.88 -9.60 20.11
CA SER A 512 -5.76 -10.38 20.99
C SER A 512 -5.95 -11.80 20.49
N GLU A 513 -6.06 -12.76 21.41
CA GLU A 513 -6.29 -14.17 21.12
C GLU A 513 -7.21 -14.83 22.14
N LYS A 514 -7.90 -15.89 21.72
CA LYS A 514 -8.86 -16.63 22.57
C LYS A 514 -8.36 -18.04 22.89
N GLY A 515 -8.54 -18.44 24.14
CA GLY A 515 -8.19 -19.75 24.68
C GLY A 515 -9.38 -20.38 25.36
N THR A 516 -9.55 -21.70 25.20
CA THR A 516 -10.66 -22.44 25.80
C THR A 516 -10.13 -23.61 26.61
N ARG A 517 -10.49 -23.68 27.89
CA ARG A 517 -10.16 -24.77 28.84
C ARG A 517 -11.26 -24.95 29.88
N ASN A 518 -11.20 -26.04 30.63
CA ASN A 518 -12.21 -26.35 31.65
C ASN A 518 -12.19 -25.38 32.84
N ASP A 519 -11.07 -24.71 33.10
CA ASP A 519 -10.94 -23.65 34.10
C ASP A 519 -10.40 -22.34 33.49
N ILE A 520 -10.73 -21.22 34.12
CA ILE A 520 -10.39 -19.87 33.63
C ILE A 520 -8.88 -19.64 33.62
N LYS A 521 -8.14 -20.15 34.61
CA LYS A 521 -6.68 -19.93 34.72
C LYS A 521 -5.94 -20.64 33.58
N SER A 522 -6.30 -21.88 33.27
CA SER A 522 -5.75 -22.62 32.13
C SER A 522 -6.19 -22.02 30.79
N ALA A 523 -7.41 -21.49 30.69
CA ALA A 523 -7.89 -20.81 29.48
C ALA A 523 -7.12 -19.50 29.24
N ALA A 524 -6.84 -18.74 30.30
CA ALA A 524 -5.97 -17.56 30.27
C ALA A 524 -4.54 -17.91 29.84
N SER A 525 -3.93 -18.94 30.45
CA SER A 525 -2.60 -19.43 30.06
C SER A 525 -2.54 -19.88 28.59
N THR A 526 -3.58 -20.57 28.12
CA THR A 526 -3.70 -21.01 26.72
C THR A 526 -3.84 -19.82 25.75
N SER A 527 -4.63 -18.81 26.10
CA SER A 527 -4.77 -17.61 25.26
C SER A 527 -3.50 -16.76 25.24
N ALA A 528 -2.80 -16.60 26.36
CA ALA A 528 -1.50 -15.94 26.41
C ALA A 528 -0.43 -16.69 25.58
N PHE A 529 -0.43 -18.02 25.60
CA PHE A 529 0.44 -18.82 24.72
C PHE A 529 0.14 -18.57 23.23
N LYS A 530 -1.14 -18.49 22.85
CA LYS A 530 -1.53 -18.14 21.48
C LYS A 530 -1.13 -16.71 21.09
N ILE A 531 -1.13 -15.75 22.03
CA ILE A 531 -0.58 -14.41 21.78
C ILE A 531 0.89 -14.53 21.36
N CYS A 532 1.71 -15.27 22.12
CA CYS A 532 3.11 -15.49 21.76
C CYS A 532 3.26 -16.11 20.36
N GLN A 533 2.52 -17.19 20.06
CA GLN A 533 2.69 -17.87 18.77
C GLN A 533 2.13 -17.09 17.57
N LYS A 534 0.98 -16.41 17.74
CA LYS A 534 0.20 -15.87 16.61
C LYS A 534 0.27 -14.35 16.47
N LYS A 535 0.56 -13.63 17.55
CA LYS A 535 0.51 -12.16 17.56
C LYS A 535 1.88 -11.55 17.72
N VAL A 536 2.73 -12.07 18.61
CA VAL A 536 4.07 -11.52 18.83
C VAL A 536 4.89 -11.40 17.54
N PRO A 537 4.94 -12.39 16.61
CA PRO A 537 5.67 -12.23 15.35
C PRO A 537 5.20 -11.02 14.52
N SER A 538 3.88 -10.82 14.39
CA SER A 538 3.33 -9.66 13.68
C SER A 538 3.57 -8.34 14.41
N MET A 539 3.54 -8.35 15.75
CA MET A 539 3.77 -7.16 16.56
C MET A 539 5.25 -6.74 16.54
N VAL A 540 6.16 -7.72 16.56
CA VAL A 540 7.59 -7.47 16.36
C VAL A 540 7.87 -7.00 14.94
N SER A 541 7.21 -7.56 13.91
CA SER A 541 7.29 -7.02 12.54
C SER A 541 6.80 -5.57 12.45
N ASP A 542 5.79 -5.18 13.24
CA ASP A 542 5.33 -3.79 13.31
C ASP A 542 6.35 -2.85 13.98
N ILE A 543 7.10 -3.36 14.96
CA ILE A 543 8.25 -2.68 15.58
C ILE A 543 9.39 -2.56 14.55
N ASP A 544 9.67 -3.64 13.81
CA ASP A 544 10.64 -3.69 12.71
C ASP A 544 10.37 -2.64 11.66
N ARG A 545 9.15 -2.61 11.12
CA ARG A 545 8.72 -1.63 10.13
C ARG A 545 8.86 -0.20 10.64
N TYR A 546 8.68 0.01 11.95
CA TYR A 546 8.91 1.30 12.56
C TYR A 546 10.40 1.68 12.53
N PHE A 547 11.29 0.78 12.94
CA PHE A 547 12.74 0.96 12.96
C PHE A 547 13.46 0.64 11.63
N GLY A 548 12.70 0.32 10.57
CA GLY A 548 13.23 0.16 9.21
C GLY A 548 14.00 -1.14 8.95
N ARG A 549 14.11 -2.04 9.92
CA ARG A 549 14.76 -3.35 9.74
C ARG A 549 13.87 -4.34 8.98
#